data_AF-G8EGM8-F1
#
_entry.id   AF-G8EGM8-F1
#
_cell.length_a   1.000
_cell.length_b   1.000
_cell.length_c   1.000
_cell.angle_alpha   90.00
_cell.angle_beta   90.00
_cell.angle_gamma   90.00
#
_symmetry.space_group_name_H-M   'P 1'
#
loop_
_entity.id
_entity.type
_entity.pdbx_description
1 polymer ?
#
loop_
_entity_poly.entity_id
_entity_poly.type
_entity_poly.pdbx_seq_one_letter_code
_entity_poly.pdbx_strand_id
1 'polypeptide(L)'
;DDKNRFTSIVKYGELKHNGEKYTLSIRSENLHYFTQNSYHGLGAELSELIYFNGKLYTIDGEKGIIFEVKHGGNLIPWITLKNHDGNQKDGFQAKWATVKNDKLIVGSVGMAFLDAKTMNIDRDALWVKEISESGHITNKYWDSEYKKVRDAMG
;
A
#
# COMPACT_ATOMS: atom_id res chain seq x y z
N ASP A 1 -19.97 -18.68 -6.62
CA ASP A 1 -19.25 -19.55 -5.69
C ASP A 1 -18.41 -18.63 -4.82
N ASP A 2 -18.79 -18.43 -3.55
CA ASP A 2 -18.16 -17.47 -2.62
C ASP A 2 -16.85 -18.01 -2.00
N LYS A 3 -16.42 -19.20 -2.42
CA LYS A 3 -15.12 -19.74 -2.00
C LYS A 3 -14.00 -18.78 -2.42
N ASN A 4 -13.16 -18.42 -1.45
CA ASN A 4 -11.99 -17.54 -1.59
C ASN A 4 -12.29 -16.07 -1.93
N ARG A 5 -13.44 -15.55 -1.49
CA ARG A 5 -13.73 -14.11 -1.57
C ARG A 5 -13.22 -13.38 -0.34
N PHE A 6 -12.27 -12.47 -0.55
CA PHE A 6 -11.72 -11.60 0.49
C PHE A 6 -12.28 -10.20 0.35
N THR A 7 -12.69 -9.58 1.46
CA THR A 7 -13.45 -8.32 1.44
C THR A 7 -12.87 -7.30 2.40
N SER A 8 -12.78 -6.05 1.95
CA SER A 8 -12.56 -4.87 2.79
C SER A 8 -13.74 -3.89 2.65
N ILE A 9 -13.84 -2.94 3.56
CA ILE A 9 -14.92 -1.94 3.59
C ILE A 9 -14.36 -0.58 3.17
N VAL A 10 -15.00 0.04 2.18
CA VAL A 10 -14.77 1.43 1.80
C VAL A 10 -15.96 2.26 2.28
N LYS A 11 -15.67 3.36 2.97
CA LYS A 11 -16.66 4.36 3.37
C LYS A 11 -16.46 5.64 2.59
N TYR A 12 -17.53 6.12 1.97
CA TYR A 12 -17.54 7.41 1.28
C TYR A 12 -18.01 8.50 2.24
N GLY A 13 -17.53 9.71 2.01
CA GLY A 13 -17.89 10.87 2.78
C GLY A 13 -17.52 12.16 2.07
N GLU A 14 -17.79 13.27 2.73
CA GLU A 14 -17.45 14.62 2.29
C GLU A 14 -16.58 15.27 3.36
N LEU A 15 -15.49 15.90 2.92
CA LEU A 15 -14.69 16.80 3.74
C LEU A 15 -14.92 18.23 3.24
N LYS A 16 -15.59 19.05 4.04
CA LYS A 16 -15.93 20.43 3.70
C LYS A 16 -15.04 21.42 4.45
N HIS A 17 -14.41 22.34 3.72
CA HIS A 17 -13.70 23.47 4.33
C HIS A 17 -14.68 24.61 4.62
N ASN A 18 -14.74 25.05 5.87
CA ASN A 18 -15.65 26.11 6.33
C ASN A 18 -14.90 27.42 6.66
N GLY A 19 -13.71 27.63 6.11
CA GLY A 19 -12.87 28.82 6.33
C GLY A 19 -11.78 28.61 7.39
N GLU A 20 -12.16 28.25 8.62
CA GLU A 20 -11.18 28.00 9.71
C GLU A 20 -11.07 26.52 10.10
N LYS A 21 -12.11 25.74 9.80
CA LYS A 21 -12.25 24.34 10.23
C LYS A 21 -12.78 23.49 9.09
N TYR A 22 -12.54 22.19 9.21
CA TYR A 22 -13.12 21.18 8.35
C TYR A 22 -14.28 20.47 9.04
N THR A 23 -15.32 20.15 8.27
CA THR A 23 -16.39 19.23 8.69
C THR A 23 -16.29 17.97 7.85
N LEU A 24 -16.25 16.82 8.53
CA LEU A 24 -16.28 15.50 7.91
C LEU A 24 -17.68 14.90 8.08
N SER A 25 -18.28 14.44 6.99
CA SER A 25 -19.53 13.67 7.00
C SER A 25 -19.31 12.35 6.28
N ILE A 26 -19.48 11.22 6.98
CA ILE A 26 -19.29 9.89 6.43
C ILE A 26 -20.67 9.26 6.21
N ARG A 27 -20.88 8.64 5.05
CA ARG A 27 -22.11 7.90 4.78
C ARG A 27 -22.21 6.70 5.70
N SER A 28 -23.43 6.35 6.11
CA SER A 28 -23.69 5.18 6.97
C SER A 28 -23.47 3.86 6.24
N GLU A 29 -23.52 3.85 4.91
CA GLU A 29 -23.35 2.65 4.08
C GLU A 29 -21.90 2.13 4.11
N ASN A 30 -21.76 0.83 4.32
CA ASN A 30 -20.51 0.11 4.11
C ASN A 30 -20.50 -0.41 2.67
N LEU A 31 -19.54 0.04 1.86
CA LEU A 31 -19.34 -0.54 0.54
C LEU A 31 -18.29 -1.64 0.60
N HIS A 32 -18.69 -2.84 0.22
CA HIS A 32 -17.84 -4.02 0.25
C HIS A 32 -17.04 -4.10 -1.04
N TYR A 33 -15.71 -3.99 -0.89
CA TYR A 33 -14.76 -4.16 -1.99
C TYR A 33 -14.09 -5.52 -1.85
N PHE A 34 -14.08 -6.31 -2.90
CA PHE A 34 -13.61 -7.68 -2.83
C PHE A 34 -12.62 -8.05 -3.92
N THR A 35 -11.86 -9.12 -3.64
CA THR A 35 -10.95 -9.78 -4.57
C THR A 35 -11.00 -11.29 -4.33
N GLN A 36 -10.71 -12.06 -5.37
CA GLN A 36 -10.42 -13.50 -5.26
C GLN A 36 -8.91 -13.78 -5.24
N ASN A 37 -8.09 -12.73 -5.46
CA ASN A 37 -6.65 -12.84 -5.36
C ASN A 37 -6.28 -12.95 -3.89
N SER A 38 -5.54 -14.00 -3.56
CA SER A 38 -5.09 -14.28 -2.20
C SER A 38 -3.73 -14.94 -2.24
N TYR A 39 -3.05 -14.90 -1.11
CA TYR A 39 -1.77 -15.57 -0.91
C TYR A 39 -1.74 -16.15 0.50
N HIS A 40 -1.52 -17.47 0.60
CA HIS A 40 -1.70 -18.24 1.83
C HIS A 40 -3.07 -18.07 2.48
N GLY A 41 -4.14 -17.96 1.68
CA GLY A 41 -5.51 -17.88 2.17
C GLY A 41 -5.88 -16.54 2.83
N LEU A 42 -5.10 -15.49 2.62
CA LEU A 42 -5.41 -14.12 3.01
C LEU A 42 -5.41 -13.19 1.78
N GLY A 43 -6.24 -12.16 1.83
CA GLY A 43 -6.35 -11.13 0.78
C GLY A 43 -7.21 -9.97 1.25
N ALA A 44 -7.22 -8.89 0.46
CA ALA A 44 -7.90 -7.64 0.79
C ALA A 44 -7.43 -7.00 2.12
N GLU A 45 -6.17 -7.24 2.49
CA GLU A 45 -5.51 -6.63 3.66
C GLU A 45 -5.02 -5.22 3.28
N LEU A 46 -5.98 -4.33 3.02
CA LEU A 46 -5.72 -3.02 2.42
C LEU A 46 -5.00 -2.07 3.39
N SER A 47 -3.89 -1.50 2.96
CA SER A 47 -3.02 -0.63 3.76
C SER A 47 -3.01 0.84 3.33
N GLU A 48 -3.56 1.15 2.15
CA GLU A 48 -3.51 2.49 1.56
C GLU A 48 -4.64 2.71 0.55
N LEU A 49 -5.04 3.97 0.33
CA LEU A 49 -5.95 4.39 -0.73
C LEU A 49 -5.41 5.66 -1.40
N ILE A 50 -5.05 5.58 -2.69
CA ILE A 50 -4.31 6.63 -3.37
C ILE A 50 -4.81 6.87 -4.80
N TYR A 51 -4.86 8.14 -5.20
CA TYR A 51 -5.17 8.52 -6.58
C TYR A 51 -3.89 8.70 -7.39
N PHE A 52 -3.77 8.00 -8.51
CA PHE A 52 -2.60 8.03 -9.39
C PHE A 52 -3.03 7.80 -10.84
N ASN A 53 -2.44 8.52 -11.80
CA ASN A 53 -2.68 8.36 -13.23
C ASN A 53 -4.19 8.22 -13.61
N GLY A 54 -5.00 9.16 -13.12
CA GLY A 54 -6.43 9.21 -13.44
C GLY A 54 -7.31 8.17 -12.72
N LYS A 55 -6.74 7.34 -11.84
CA LYS A 55 -7.39 6.18 -11.23
C LYS A 55 -7.19 6.12 -9.72
N LEU A 56 -8.13 5.47 -9.04
CA LEU A 56 -8.03 5.19 -7.61
C LEU A 56 -7.41 3.79 -7.43
N TYR A 57 -6.40 3.70 -6.56
CA TYR A 57 -5.69 2.47 -6.25
C TYR A 57 -5.71 2.19 -4.75
N THR A 58 -5.64 0.92 -4.41
CA THR A 58 -5.39 0.43 -3.06
C THR A 58 -4.33 -0.66 -3.08
N ILE A 59 -3.72 -0.94 -1.94
CA ILE A 59 -2.60 -1.88 -1.85
C ILE A 59 -2.92 -2.90 -0.78
N ASP A 60 -2.91 -4.18 -1.14
CA ASP A 60 -2.86 -5.26 -0.16
C ASP A 60 -1.46 -5.26 0.47
N GLY A 61 -1.41 -4.78 1.72
CA GLY A 61 -0.20 -4.44 2.44
C GLY A 61 0.61 -5.66 2.91
N GLU A 62 0.04 -6.86 2.84
CA GLU A 62 0.75 -8.09 3.17
C GLU A 62 1.24 -8.80 1.91
N LYS A 63 0.51 -8.66 0.78
CA LYS A 63 0.82 -9.40 -0.46
C LYS A 63 1.50 -8.56 -1.52
N GLY A 64 1.53 -7.24 -1.35
CA GLY A 64 2.12 -6.30 -2.29
C GLY A 64 1.34 -6.19 -3.61
N ILE A 65 0.07 -6.57 -3.64
CA ILE A 65 -0.76 -6.42 -4.85
C ILE A 65 -1.40 -5.04 -4.84
N ILE A 66 -1.16 -4.27 -5.89
CA ILE A 66 -1.85 -3.00 -6.13
C ILE A 66 -3.10 -3.29 -6.96
N PHE A 67 -4.24 -2.85 -6.45
CA PHE A 67 -5.53 -2.97 -7.11
C PHE A 67 -6.04 -1.62 -7.56
N GLU A 68 -6.55 -1.54 -8.79
CA GLU A 68 -7.43 -0.45 -9.18
C GLU A 68 -8.79 -0.64 -8.49
N VAL A 69 -9.27 0.41 -7.83
CA VAL A 69 -10.54 0.46 -7.12
C VAL A 69 -11.62 0.88 -8.11
N LYS A 70 -12.45 -0.07 -8.55
CA LYS A 70 -13.56 0.19 -9.48
C LYS A 70 -14.87 0.37 -8.73
N HIS A 71 -15.67 1.33 -9.19
CA HIS A 71 -17.03 1.50 -8.70
C HIS A 71 -17.82 0.17 -8.77
N GLY A 72 -18.67 -0.10 -7.77
CA GLY A 72 -19.40 -1.36 -7.64
C GLY A 72 -18.67 -2.45 -6.84
N GLY A 73 -17.54 -2.13 -6.19
CA GLY A 73 -16.93 -3.01 -5.19
C GLY A 73 -15.86 -3.96 -5.74
N ASN A 74 -15.33 -3.72 -6.94
CA ASN A 74 -14.33 -4.60 -7.55
C ASN A 74 -12.91 -4.05 -7.34
N LEU A 75 -12.01 -4.93 -6.87
CA LEU A 75 -10.57 -4.67 -6.81
C LEU A 75 -9.90 -5.39 -7.99
N ILE A 76 -9.44 -4.63 -8.98
CA ILE A 76 -8.83 -5.18 -10.20
C ILE A 76 -7.31 -5.17 -10.05
N PRO A 77 -6.61 -6.32 -10.04
CA PRO A 77 -5.16 -6.34 -9.94
C PRO A 77 -4.51 -5.53 -11.05
N TRP A 78 -3.53 -4.70 -10.70
CA TRP A 78 -2.72 -3.97 -11.66
C TRP A 78 -1.28 -4.47 -11.66
N ILE A 79 -0.61 -4.44 -10.50
CA ILE A 79 0.81 -4.77 -10.35
C ILE A 79 1.04 -5.53 -9.05
N THR A 80 1.98 -6.48 -9.06
CA THR A 80 2.48 -7.16 -7.87
C THR A 80 3.88 -6.67 -7.53
N LEU A 81 4.06 -6.20 -6.29
CA LEU A 81 5.32 -5.78 -5.72
C LEU A 81 5.94 -6.94 -4.96
N LYS A 82 7.20 -7.24 -5.26
CA LYS A 82 8.00 -8.25 -4.56
C LYS A 82 8.87 -7.60 -3.49
N ASN A 83 9.18 -8.35 -2.45
CA ASN A 83 9.96 -7.85 -1.33
C ASN A 83 11.39 -7.43 -1.76
N HIS A 84 12.09 -6.69 -0.91
CA HIS A 84 13.49 -6.27 -1.07
C HIS A 84 13.80 -5.56 -2.40
N ASP A 85 14.78 -6.06 -3.16
CA ASP A 85 15.23 -5.61 -4.48
C ASP A 85 14.28 -6.02 -5.63
N GLY A 86 13.19 -6.71 -5.31
CA GLY A 86 12.20 -7.19 -6.26
C GLY A 86 12.43 -8.62 -6.75
N ASN A 87 13.49 -9.31 -6.31
CA ASN A 87 13.79 -10.69 -6.70
C ASN A 87 13.43 -11.71 -5.60
N GLN A 88 12.25 -11.56 -5.00
CA GLN A 88 11.80 -12.37 -3.86
C GLN A 88 10.52 -13.14 -4.19
N LYS A 89 10.29 -14.24 -3.45
CA LYS A 89 9.10 -15.09 -3.63
C LYS A 89 7.85 -14.45 -3.02
N ASP A 90 8.03 -13.81 -1.87
CA ASP A 90 7.01 -13.15 -1.05
C ASP A 90 6.65 -11.75 -1.57
N GLY A 91 5.51 -11.26 -1.10
CA GLY A 91 4.98 -9.95 -1.43
C GLY A 91 5.69 -8.84 -0.66
N PHE A 92 5.75 -7.65 -1.24
CA PHE A 92 6.22 -6.48 -0.54
C PHE A 92 5.22 -6.06 0.55
N GLN A 93 5.70 -5.91 1.78
CA GLN A 93 4.88 -5.46 2.90
C GLN A 93 4.67 -3.94 2.85
N ALA A 94 3.72 -3.49 2.03
CA ALA A 94 3.40 -2.07 1.87
C ALA A 94 2.65 -1.52 3.08
N LYS A 95 3.02 -0.30 3.52
CA LYS A 95 2.40 0.40 4.65
C LYS A 95 2.04 1.85 4.35
N TRP A 96 2.60 2.44 3.29
CA TRP A 96 2.26 3.78 2.84
C TRP A 96 2.47 3.90 1.33
N ALA A 97 1.77 4.84 0.71
CA ALA A 97 2.09 5.28 -0.65
C ALA A 97 1.98 6.81 -0.81
N THR A 98 2.70 7.34 -1.81
CA THR A 98 2.57 8.74 -2.23
C THR A 98 2.78 8.87 -3.74
N VAL A 99 2.49 10.04 -4.29
CA VAL A 99 2.77 10.35 -5.70
C VAL A 99 3.78 11.48 -5.78
N LYS A 100 4.83 11.30 -6.57
CA LYS A 100 5.85 12.32 -6.83
C LYS A 100 6.41 12.16 -8.23
N ASN A 101 6.50 13.27 -8.98
CA ASN A 101 7.08 13.31 -10.33
C ASN A 101 6.50 12.21 -11.23
N ASP A 102 5.17 12.12 -11.29
CA ASP A 102 4.42 11.15 -12.11
C ASP A 102 4.74 9.67 -11.80
N LYS A 103 5.21 9.40 -10.59
CA LYS A 103 5.42 8.06 -10.07
C LYS A 103 4.62 7.82 -8.80
N LEU A 104 4.04 6.64 -8.72
CA LEU A 104 3.55 6.07 -7.48
C LEU A 104 4.74 5.52 -6.68
N ILE A 105 4.91 5.97 -5.45
CA ILE A 105 5.95 5.54 -4.53
C ILE A 105 5.30 4.76 -3.41
N VAL A 106 5.70 3.51 -3.20
CA VAL A 106 5.14 2.63 -2.16
C VAL A 106 6.26 2.17 -1.24
N GLY A 107 6.10 2.37 0.06
CA GLY A 107 7.09 1.94 1.05
C GLY A 107 6.54 1.02 2.11
N SER A 108 7.47 0.38 2.82
CA SER A 108 7.21 -0.46 3.98
C SER A 108 7.37 0.36 5.27
N VAL A 109 7.51 -0.31 6.41
CA VAL A 109 7.56 0.30 7.75
C VAL A 109 8.71 1.32 7.89
N GLY A 110 9.81 1.17 7.14
CA GLY A 110 10.93 2.11 7.18
C GLY A 110 11.86 1.94 8.38
N MET A 111 11.90 0.74 8.96
CA MET A 111 12.74 0.43 10.11
C MET A 111 13.48 -0.91 9.91
N ALA A 112 14.69 -1.00 10.44
CA ALA A 112 15.43 -2.25 10.53
C ALA A 112 15.07 -3.00 11.82
N PHE A 113 14.93 -4.31 11.76
CA PHE A 113 14.53 -5.16 12.88
C PHE A 113 15.65 -6.13 13.24
N LEU A 114 15.86 -6.35 14.55
CA LEU A 114 16.70 -7.45 15.00
C LEU A 114 15.84 -8.73 15.01
N ASP A 115 16.20 -9.70 14.19
CA ASP A 115 15.61 -11.03 14.26
C ASP A 115 16.12 -11.71 15.54
N ALA A 116 15.22 -11.93 16.51
CA ALA A 116 15.56 -12.54 17.79
C ALA A 116 16.04 -14.01 17.68
N LYS A 117 15.75 -14.71 16.57
CA LYS A 117 16.17 -16.09 16.35
C LYS A 117 17.55 -16.16 15.70
N THR A 118 17.78 -15.33 14.69
CA THR A 118 19.03 -15.35 13.91
C THR A 118 20.07 -14.35 14.41
N MET A 119 19.66 -13.42 15.28
CA MET A 119 20.45 -12.28 15.76
C MET A 119 20.96 -11.36 14.65
N ASN A 120 20.36 -11.44 13.45
CA ASN A 120 20.69 -10.61 12.31
C ASN A 120 19.78 -9.38 12.26
N ILE A 121 20.30 -8.29 11.69
CA ILE A 121 19.51 -7.09 11.40
C ILE A 121 18.88 -7.24 10.03
N ASP A 122 17.56 -7.46 10.02
CA ASP A 122 16.68 -7.39 8.86
C ASP A 122 16.50 -5.91 8.45
N ARG A 123 16.63 -5.63 7.16
CA ARG A 123 16.51 -4.28 6.58
C ARG A 123 15.52 -4.23 5.42
N ASP A 124 14.65 -5.23 5.33
CA ASP A 124 13.75 -5.43 4.20
C ASP A 124 12.69 -4.35 4.13
N ALA A 125 12.25 -3.88 5.29
CA ALA A 125 11.33 -2.77 5.42
C ALA A 125 11.93 -1.40 5.06
N LEU A 126 13.22 -1.33 4.67
CA LEU A 126 13.86 -0.10 4.17
C LEU A 126 13.75 0.05 2.64
N TRP A 127 13.21 -0.94 1.95
CA TRP A 127 12.98 -0.84 0.50
C TRP A 127 11.72 -0.03 0.16
N VAL A 128 11.78 0.65 -0.97
CA VAL A 128 10.70 1.46 -1.54
C VAL A 128 10.56 1.14 -3.03
N LYS A 129 9.32 1.12 -3.52
CA LYS A 129 8.98 0.83 -4.92
C LYS A 129 8.57 2.12 -5.60
N GLU A 130 9.31 2.54 -6.62
CA GLU A 130 8.88 3.60 -7.54
C GLU A 130 8.24 2.97 -8.78
N ILE A 131 7.01 3.37 -9.08
CA ILE A 131 6.19 2.76 -10.13
C ILE A 131 5.78 3.88 -11.09
N SER A 132 6.16 3.74 -12.35
CA SER A 132 5.69 4.64 -13.41
C SER A 132 4.23 4.41 -13.78
N GLU A 133 3.64 5.35 -14.52
CA GLU A 133 2.28 5.22 -15.06
C GLU A 133 2.04 3.97 -15.91
N SER A 134 3.07 3.48 -16.62
CA SER A 134 3.04 2.25 -17.41
C SER A 134 3.27 0.98 -16.59
N GLY A 135 3.55 1.13 -15.29
CA GLY A 135 3.76 0.03 -14.37
C GLY A 135 5.21 -0.47 -14.27
N HIS A 136 6.17 0.22 -14.88
CA HIS A 136 7.59 -0.09 -14.65
C HIS A 136 7.97 0.18 -13.19
N ILE A 137 8.55 -0.82 -12.52
CA ILE A 137 8.97 -0.77 -11.12
C ILE A 137 10.48 -0.54 -11.03
N THR A 138 10.90 0.43 -10.22
CA THR A 138 12.27 0.61 -9.76
C THR A 138 12.31 0.41 -8.24
N ASN A 139 13.17 -0.50 -7.78
CA ASN A 139 13.37 -0.76 -6.36
C ASN A 139 14.46 0.17 -5.81
N LYS A 140 14.13 0.91 -4.75
CA LYS A 140 15.02 1.87 -4.09
C LYS A 140 15.30 1.43 -2.67
N TYR A 141 16.57 1.42 -2.28
CA TYR A 141 16.95 1.18 -0.91
C TYR A 141 17.07 2.52 -0.17
N TRP A 142 16.23 2.75 0.84
CA TRP A 142 16.06 4.05 1.51
C TRP A 142 16.65 4.09 2.93
N ASP A 143 17.63 3.26 3.25
CA ASP A 143 18.27 3.26 4.58
C ASP A 143 18.79 4.67 4.96
N SER A 144 19.44 5.36 4.02
CA SER A 144 19.98 6.70 4.29
C SER A 144 18.88 7.75 4.51
N GLU A 145 17.76 7.61 3.82
CA GLU A 145 16.61 8.49 3.85
C GLU A 145 15.85 8.32 5.16
N TYR A 146 15.54 7.07 5.55
CA TYR A 146 14.90 6.79 6.84
C TYR A 146 15.80 7.18 8.01
N LYS A 147 17.12 6.99 7.89
CA LYS A 147 18.08 7.47 8.90
C LYS A 147 18.02 8.99 9.06
N LYS A 148 17.97 9.77 7.97
CA LYS A 148 17.86 11.24 8.05
C LYS A 148 16.59 11.68 8.77
N VAL A 149 15.46 11.00 8.52
CA VAL A 149 14.20 11.28 9.22
C VAL A 149 14.36 10.99 10.71
N ARG A 150 14.88 9.81 11.07
CA ARG A 150 15.12 9.43 12.47
C ARG A 150 16.03 10.43 13.17
N ASP A 151 17.18 10.77 12.57
CA ASP A 151 18.16 11.68 13.15
C ASP A 151 17.58 13.10 13.34
N ALA A 152 16.65 13.51 12.48
CA ALA A 152 15.94 14.79 12.62
C ALA A 152 14.89 14.80 13.74
N MET A 153 14.45 13.63 14.22
CA MET A 153 13.46 13.51 15.29
C MET A 153 14.08 13.51 16.70
N GLY A 154 15.42 13.51 16.81
CA GLY A 154 16.17 13.46 18.09
C GLY A 154 16.39 12.05 18.62
#